data_AF-K0RQW4-F1
#
_entry.id   AF-K0RQW4-F1
#
_cell.length_a   1.000
_cell.length_b   1.000
_cell.length_c   1.000
_cell.angle_alpha   90.00
_cell.angle_beta   90.00
_cell.angle_gamma   90.00
#
_symmetry.space_group_name_H-M   'P 1'
#
loop_
_entity.id
_entity.type
_entity.pdbx_description
1 polymer ?
#
loop_
_entity_poly.entity_id
_entity_poly.type
_entity_poly.pdbx_seq_one_letter_code
_entity_poly.pdbx_strand_id
1 'polypeptide(L)'
;MGFGMRRHAVELALKVDPSLARGLARECDDPAEARRLWLMIARNAASNCGGAADGGDDGRDVVARVVAVLKDCGPGVMSIEDVLPFLPDFAQIDQFKDEICDALASYSSKIEGYLREMTECDRTCDALRDELGRLSAVGTRIRPDARCAYTGAEVRRSNEPFYAFPSGYVVLESALRREVVPYLNERQARRVEAVEGEIARMRKLRSGPGRNPYETAKDDFDVENLQTELDGLIAAECPLTGSVMVQSIDRGFSDDDDDE
;
A
#
# COMPACT_ATOMS: atom_id res chain seq x y z
N MET A 1 -4.95 15.98 24.35
CA MET A 1 -4.71 15.68 25.78
C MET A 1 -6.03 15.80 26.58
N GLY A 2 -7.00 14.89 26.36
CA GLY A 2 -8.32 14.96 27.02
C GLY A 2 -8.82 13.65 27.65
N PHE A 3 -8.16 12.52 27.36
CA PHE A 3 -8.60 11.15 27.68
C PHE A 3 -8.94 10.88 29.16
N GLY A 4 -8.22 11.51 30.10
CA GLY A 4 -8.44 11.29 31.53
C GLY A 4 -9.56 12.16 32.12
N MET A 5 -9.74 13.37 31.59
CA MET A 5 -10.66 14.35 32.18
C MET A 5 -12.12 14.01 31.87
N ARG A 6 -12.43 13.56 30.65
CA ARG A 6 -13.79 13.17 30.27
C ARG A 6 -14.24 11.91 31.00
N ARG A 7 -13.37 10.91 31.14
CA ARG A 7 -13.64 9.73 31.95
C ARG A 7 -13.97 10.09 33.40
N HIS A 8 -13.16 10.95 34.01
CA HIS A 8 -13.41 11.38 35.40
C HIS A 8 -14.67 12.24 35.51
N ALA A 9 -14.95 13.09 34.53
CA ALA A 9 -16.18 13.87 34.46
C ALA A 9 -17.42 12.98 34.35
N VAL A 10 -17.37 11.91 33.55
CA VAL A 10 -18.46 10.92 33.47
C VAL A 10 -18.61 10.14 34.77
N GLU A 11 -17.52 9.74 35.44
CA GLU A 11 -17.58 9.08 36.76
C GLU A 11 -18.22 9.98 37.84
N LEU A 12 -17.94 11.28 37.81
CA LEU A 12 -18.54 12.25 38.71
C LEU A 12 -20.00 12.54 38.34
N ALA A 13 -20.31 12.68 37.06
CA ALA A 13 -21.67 12.88 36.57
C ALA A 13 -22.57 11.69 36.91
N LEU A 14 -22.07 10.46 36.77
CA LEU A 14 -22.79 9.23 37.14
C LEU A 14 -23.15 9.14 38.64
N LYS A 15 -22.47 9.88 39.52
CA LYS A 15 -22.81 9.98 40.95
C LYS A 15 -23.91 11.01 41.24
N VAL A 16 -24.15 11.94 40.32
CA VAL A 16 -25.08 13.07 40.50
C VAL A 16 -26.33 12.87 39.65
N ASP A 17 -26.18 12.70 38.34
CA ASP A 17 -27.29 12.43 37.40
C ASP A 17 -26.78 11.63 36.17
N PRO A 18 -27.34 10.44 35.90
CA PRO A 18 -26.99 9.65 34.72
C PRO A 18 -27.32 10.32 33.38
N SER A 19 -28.24 11.30 33.36
CA SER A 19 -28.63 12.03 32.14
C SER A 19 -27.52 12.97 31.67
N LEU A 20 -26.82 13.61 32.61
CA LEU A 20 -25.68 14.48 32.34
C LEU A 20 -24.49 13.68 31.77
N ALA A 21 -24.29 12.46 32.27
CA ALA A 21 -23.27 11.55 31.76
C ALA A 21 -23.53 11.17 30.29
N ARG A 22 -24.80 11.00 29.87
CA ARG A 22 -25.16 10.74 28.46
C ARG A 22 -24.85 11.94 27.56
N GLY A 23 -25.09 13.17 28.04
CA GLY A 23 -24.73 14.40 27.31
C GLY A 23 -23.22 14.48 27.04
N LEU A 24 -22.40 14.26 28.07
CA LEU A 24 -20.94 14.27 27.97
C LEU A 24 -20.38 13.15 27.06
N ALA A 25 -21.07 12.01 26.99
CA ALA A 25 -20.69 10.90 26.12
C ALA A 25 -21.08 11.15 24.64
N ARG A 26 -22.13 11.93 24.38
CA ARG A 26 -22.54 12.34 23.02
C ARG A 26 -21.61 13.38 22.41
N GLU A 27 -21.05 14.27 23.23
CA GLU A 27 -20.10 15.30 22.81
C GLU A 27 -18.68 14.77 22.52
N CYS A 28 -18.48 13.44 22.53
CA CYS A 28 -17.18 12.83 22.28
C CYS A 28 -16.96 12.51 20.80
N ASP A 29 -15.99 13.17 20.17
CA ASP A 29 -15.62 12.94 18.77
C ASP A 29 -14.81 11.66 18.51
N ASP A 30 -14.10 11.12 19.52
CA ASP A 30 -13.30 9.90 19.38
C ASP A 30 -14.17 8.64 19.58
N PRO A 31 -14.31 7.75 18.58
CA PRO A 31 -15.17 6.57 18.66
C PRO A 31 -14.69 5.54 19.71
N ALA A 32 -13.38 5.45 19.97
CA ALA A 32 -12.83 4.52 20.95
C ALA A 32 -13.03 5.03 22.38
N GLU A 33 -12.92 6.34 22.59
CA GLU A 33 -13.21 6.98 23.88
C GLU A 33 -14.72 6.97 24.16
N ALA A 34 -15.55 7.32 23.17
CA ALA A 34 -17.00 7.27 23.26
C ALA A 34 -17.48 5.88 23.67
N ARG A 35 -17.01 4.82 23.00
CA ARG A 35 -17.37 3.43 23.36
C ARG A 35 -17.07 3.13 24.83
N ARG A 36 -15.89 3.52 25.34
CA ARG A 36 -15.53 3.29 26.75
C ARG A 36 -16.41 4.05 27.73
N LEU A 37 -16.74 5.31 27.43
CA LEU A 37 -17.62 6.13 28.27
C LEU A 37 -19.04 5.57 28.32
N TRP A 38 -19.58 5.16 27.17
CA TRP A 38 -20.89 4.53 27.12
C TRP A 38 -20.93 3.19 27.85
N LEU A 39 -19.86 2.37 27.79
CA LEU A 39 -19.79 1.12 28.56
C LEU A 39 -19.81 1.38 30.07
N MET A 40 -19.18 2.46 30.52
CA MET A 40 -19.23 2.87 31.92
C MET A 40 -20.63 3.32 32.34
N ILE A 41 -21.34 4.03 31.47
CA ILE A 41 -22.74 4.45 31.70
C ILE A 41 -23.66 3.22 31.74
N ALA A 42 -23.52 2.28 30.79
CA ALA A 42 -24.29 1.05 30.75
C ALA A 42 -24.05 0.17 31.98
N ARG A 43 -22.79 0.02 32.41
CA ARG A 43 -22.43 -0.70 33.64
C ARG A 43 -23.06 -0.06 34.88
N ASN A 44 -23.07 1.26 34.98
CA ASN A 44 -23.70 1.96 36.09
C ASN A 44 -25.22 1.79 36.08
N ALA A 45 -25.84 1.92 34.91
CA ALA A 45 -27.28 1.68 34.72
C ALA A 45 -27.70 0.25 35.10
N ALA A 46 -26.83 -0.74 34.91
CA ALA A 46 -27.03 -2.12 35.35
C ALA A 46 -26.73 -2.37 36.84
N SER A 47 -25.87 -1.55 37.48
CA SER A 47 -25.41 -1.76 38.86
C SER A 47 -26.21 -1.01 39.92
N ASN A 48 -26.83 0.12 39.59
CA ASN A 48 -27.51 1.00 40.55
C ASN A 48 -28.80 0.41 41.18
N CYS A 49 -29.15 -0.83 40.87
CA CYS A 49 -30.30 -1.58 41.37
C CYS A 49 -29.91 -2.86 42.15
N GLY A 50 -28.64 -3.29 42.14
CA GLY A 50 -28.18 -4.49 42.86
C GLY A 50 -28.17 -4.38 44.39
N GLY A 51 -28.75 -3.32 44.96
CA GLY A 51 -28.71 -2.95 46.37
C GLY A 51 -30.09 -2.70 47.00
N ALA A 52 -31.16 -3.34 46.51
CA ALA A 52 -32.42 -3.44 47.22
C ALA A 52 -33.02 -4.83 47.00
N ALA A 53 -33.02 -5.63 48.07
CA ALA A 53 -33.73 -6.90 48.10
C ALA A 53 -35.25 -6.66 47.97
N ASP A 54 -35.91 -7.56 47.23
CA ASP A 54 -37.36 -7.86 47.19
C ASP A 54 -38.14 -7.38 45.94
N GLY A 55 -38.71 -8.35 45.19
CA GLY A 55 -39.71 -8.13 44.14
C GLY A 55 -39.26 -8.43 42.69
N GLY A 56 -39.83 -9.47 42.06
CA GLY A 56 -39.50 -9.97 40.72
C GLY A 56 -39.79 -9.08 39.49
N ASP A 57 -39.99 -7.78 39.68
CA ASP A 57 -40.22 -6.78 38.61
C ASP A 57 -38.94 -5.98 38.26
N ASP A 58 -37.93 -6.00 39.15
CA ASP A 58 -36.71 -5.17 39.02
C ASP A 58 -35.85 -5.55 37.79
N GLY A 59 -35.78 -6.83 37.43
CA GLY A 59 -34.96 -7.29 36.30
C GLY A 59 -35.41 -6.75 34.93
N ARG A 60 -36.70 -6.43 34.76
CA ARG A 60 -37.26 -5.85 33.52
C ARG A 60 -36.93 -4.35 33.41
N ASP A 61 -36.93 -3.63 34.53
CA ASP A 61 -36.62 -2.20 34.56
C ASP A 61 -35.11 -1.93 34.33
N VAL A 62 -34.24 -2.85 34.76
CA VAL A 62 -32.80 -2.81 34.45
C VAL A 62 -32.53 -2.93 32.96
N VAL A 63 -33.14 -3.94 32.31
CA VAL A 63 -32.96 -4.18 30.88
C VAL A 63 -33.50 -3.00 30.07
N ALA A 64 -34.68 -2.46 30.41
CA ALA A 64 -35.26 -1.30 29.71
C ALA A 64 -34.36 -0.06 29.78
N ARG A 65 -33.74 0.22 30.94
CA ARG A 65 -32.80 1.35 31.11
C ARG A 65 -31.52 1.16 30.29
N VAL A 66 -30.99 -0.06 30.28
CA VAL A 66 -29.80 -0.41 29.51
C VAL A 66 -30.06 -0.34 28.00
N VAL A 67 -31.23 -0.80 27.54
CA VAL A 67 -31.67 -0.68 26.14
C VAL A 67 -31.89 0.79 25.75
N ALA A 68 -32.39 1.63 26.65
CA ALA A 68 -32.50 3.07 26.41
C ALA A 68 -31.12 3.73 26.21
N VAL A 69 -30.11 3.31 26.99
CA VAL A 69 -28.71 3.76 26.83
C VAL A 69 -28.13 3.29 25.49
N LEU A 70 -28.43 2.06 25.06
CA LEU A 70 -28.04 1.55 23.74
C LEU A 70 -28.66 2.37 22.59
N LYS A 71 -29.95 2.72 22.70
CA LYS A 71 -30.65 3.58 21.73
C LYS A 71 -30.11 5.01 21.72
N ASP A 72 -29.74 5.53 22.89
CA ASP A 72 -29.20 6.89 23.05
C ASP A 72 -27.77 7.07 22.50
N CYS A 73 -27.02 5.96 22.36
CA CYS A 73 -25.63 5.88 21.91
C CYS A 73 -25.49 5.98 20.37
N GLY A 74 -26.55 5.66 19.64
CA GLY A 74 -26.58 5.64 18.17
C GLY A 74 -25.95 4.38 17.53
N PRO A 75 -26.34 4.03 16.29
CA PRO A 75 -25.86 2.81 15.64
C PRO A 75 -24.37 2.90 15.32
N GLY A 76 -23.56 1.97 15.86
CA GLY A 76 -22.14 1.78 15.52
C GLY A 76 -21.14 2.08 16.63
N VAL A 77 -21.53 2.80 17.70
CA VAL A 77 -20.63 3.12 18.83
C VAL A 77 -20.55 1.96 19.83
N MET A 78 -21.65 1.24 20.04
CA MET A 78 -21.75 0.07 20.92
C MET A 78 -22.67 -0.98 20.30
N SER A 79 -22.34 -2.27 20.44
CA SER A 79 -23.20 -3.37 20.00
C SER A 79 -23.93 -3.99 21.21
N ILE A 80 -25.02 -4.69 20.93
CA ILE A 80 -25.74 -5.47 21.97
C ILE A 80 -24.81 -6.46 22.67
N GLU A 81 -23.85 -7.03 21.94
CA GLU A 81 -22.82 -7.94 22.46
C GLU A 81 -22.01 -7.34 23.62
N ASP A 82 -21.73 -6.04 23.58
CA ASP A 82 -20.95 -5.37 24.62
C ASP A 82 -21.73 -5.22 25.93
N VAL A 83 -23.06 -5.30 25.87
CA VAL A 83 -23.97 -5.06 26.99
C VAL A 83 -24.50 -6.35 27.62
N LEU A 84 -24.52 -7.45 26.86
CA LEU A 84 -24.89 -8.77 27.35
C LEU A 84 -24.22 -9.18 28.68
N PRO A 85 -22.92 -8.90 28.93
CA PRO A 85 -22.26 -9.28 30.17
C PRO A 85 -22.77 -8.56 31.43
N PHE A 86 -23.47 -7.42 31.26
CA PHE A 86 -23.98 -6.63 32.36
C PHE A 86 -25.44 -6.94 32.71
N LEU A 87 -26.10 -7.79 31.93
CA LEU A 87 -27.49 -8.16 32.14
C LEU A 87 -27.59 -9.36 33.11
N PRO A 88 -28.63 -9.41 33.97
CA PRO A 88 -28.86 -10.55 34.85
C PRO A 88 -29.25 -11.80 34.06
N ASP A 89 -28.88 -12.99 34.57
CA ASP A 89 -29.14 -14.30 33.92
C ASP A 89 -30.62 -14.58 33.61
N PHE A 90 -31.55 -13.87 34.27
CA PHE A 90 -33.00 -14.02 34.11
C PHE A 90 -33.66 -12.95 33.21
N ALA A 91 -32.87 -12.17 32.47
CA ALA A 91 -33.40 -11.19 31.52
C ALA A 91 -34.24 -11.91 30.43
N GLN A 92 -35.49 -11.50 30.25
CA GLN A 92 -36.34 -12.05 29.20
C GLN A 92 -35.83 -11.59 27.82
N ILE A 93 -35.56 -12.57 26.96
CA ILE A 93 -35.04 -12.37 25.59
C ILE A 93 -35.93 -11.45 24.75
N ASP A 94 -37.23 -11.42 25.04
CA ASP A 94 -38.20 -10.57 24.32
C ASP A 94 -37.88 -9.06 24.41
N GLN A 95 -37.10 -8.62 25.40
CA GLN A 95 -36.82 -7.20 25.64
C GLN A 95 -35.69 -6.62 24.78
N PHE A 96 -34.91 -7.47 24.11
CA PHE A 96 -33.79 -7.08 23.24
C PHE A 96 -33.79 -7.80 21.89
N LYS A 97 -34.92 -8.45 21.56
CA LYS A 97 -35.12 -9.21 20.33
C LYS A 97 -34.91 -8.35 19.08
N ASP A 98 -35.47 -7.15 19.08
CA ASP A 98 -35.40 -6.24 17.94
C ASP A 98 -33.96 -5.77 17.71
N GLU A 99 -33.23 -5.46 18.78
CA GLU A 99 -31.82 -5.06 18.74
C GLU A 99 -30.91 -6.21 18.27
N ILE A 100 -31.24 -7.46 18.61
CA ILE A 100 -30.56 -8.64 18.06
C ILE A 100 -30.84 -8.78 16.57
N CYS A 101 -32.10 -8.63 16.15
CA CYS A 101 -32.47 -8.70 14.73
C CYS A 101 -31.75 -7.63 13.91
N ASP A 102 -31.67 -6.39 14.42
CA ASP A 102 -30.96 -5.29 13.77
C ASP A 102 -29.44 -5.54 13.69
N ALA A 103 -28.83 -6.05 14.76
CA ALA A 103 -27.41 -6.41 14.76
C ALA A 103 -27.11 -7.51 13.74
N LEU A 104 -27.94 -8.57 13.71
CA LEU A 104 -27.80 -9.65 12.74
C LEU A 104 -27.96 -9.15 11.29
N ALA A 105 -28.96 -8.30 11.02
CA ALA A 105 -29.13 -7.70 9.70
C ALA A 105 -27.93 -6.83 9.29
N SER A 106 -27.37 -6.06 10.24
CA SER A 106 -26.14 -5.28 10.02
C SER A 106 -24.95 -6.17 9.68
N TYR A 107 -24.76 -7.29 10.39
CA TYR A 107 -23.71 -8.25 10.08
C TYR A 107 -23.90 -8.93 8.73
N SER A 108 -25.11 -9.37 8.39
CA SER A 108 -25.41 -9.92 7.07
C SER A 108 -25.07 -8.92 5.96
N SER A 109 -25.46 -7.65 6.11
CA SER A 109 -25.13 -6.60 5.13
C SER A 109 -23.62 -6.34 5.03
N LYS A 110 -22.89 -6.34 6.15
CA LYS A 110 -21.42 -6.22 6.16
C LYS A 110 -20.75 -7.40 5.46
N ILE A 111 -21.21 -8.62 5.71
CA ILE A 111 -20.70 -9.83 5.06
C ILE A 111 -20.91 -9.75 3.55
N GLU A 112 -22.10 -9.34 3.10
CA GLU A 112 -22.37 -9.11 1.68
C GLU A 112 -21.47 -8.01 1.08
N GLY A 113 -21.18 -6.96 1.86
CA GLY A 113 -20.20 -5.93 1.51
C GLY A 113 -18.81 -6.51 1.29
N TYR A 114 -18.28 -7.25 2.26
CA TYR A 114 -16.96 -7.89 2.16
C TYR A 114 -16.89 -8.92 1.02
N LEU A 115 -17.96 -9.69 0.80
CA LEU A 115 -18.02 -10.62 -0.32
C LEU A 115 -17.93 -9.88 -1.66
N ARG A 116 -18.61 -8.73 -1.79
CA ARG A 116 -18.54 -7.88 -2.99
C ARG A 116 -17.14 -7.34 -3.20
N GLU A 117 -16.52 -6.79 -2.16
CA GLU A 117 -15.13 -6.29 -2.20
C GLU A 117 -14.14 -7.40 -2.59
N MET A 118 -14.29 -8.60 -2.03
CA MET A 118 -13.48 -9.76 -2.39
C MET A 118 -13.63 -10.11 -3.87
N THR A 119 -14.87 -10.18 -4.38
CA THR A 119 -15.09 -10.47 -5.80
C THR A 119 -14.55 -9.40 -6.74
N GLU A 120 -14.53 -8.13 -6.31
CA GLU A 120 -13.92 -7.05 -7.08
C GLU A 120 -12.40 -7.18 -7.10
N CYS A 121 -11.79 -7.50 -5.96
CA CYS A 121 -10.37 -7.77 -5.86
C CYS A 121 -9.95 -9.00 -6.68
N ASP A 122 -10.75 -10.06 -6.70
CA ASP A 122 -10.49 -11.24 -7.54
C ASP A 122 -10.52 -10.87 -9.03
N ARG A 123 -11.52 -10.08 -9.46
CA ARG A 123 -11.60 -9.59 -10.83
C ARG A 123 -10.40 -8.72 -11.22
N THR A 124 -9.93 -7.87 -10.31
CA THR A 124 -8.73 -7.06 -10.59
C THR A 124 -7.48 -7.92 -10.66
N CYS A 125 -7.34 -8.92 -9.78
CA CYS A 125 -6.26 -9.90 -9.85
C CYS A 125 -6.26 -10.69 -11.16
N ASP A 126 -7.42 -11.12 -11.65
CA ASP A 126 -7.55 -11.84 -12.91
C ASP A 126 -7.18 -10.94 -14.11
N ALA A 127 -7.65 -9.69 -14.13
CA ALA A 127 -7.25 -8.72 -15.15
C ALA A 127 -5.74 -8.48 -15.16
N LEU A 128 -5.10 -8.43 -13.98
CA LEU A 128 -3.65 -8.30 -13.85
C LEU A 128 -2.91 -9.55 -14.36
N ARG A 129 -3.45 -10.76 -14.10
CA ARG A 129 -2.87 -12.01 -14.63
C ARG A 129 -2.95 -12.08 -16.14
N ASP A 130 -4.08 -11.68 -16.73
CA ASP A 130 -4.24 -11.62 -18.18
C ASP A 130 -3.27 -10.62 -18.81
N GLU A 131 -3.11 -9.44 -18.21
CA GLU A 131 -2.17 -8.44 -18.67
C GLU A 131 -0.71 -8.91 -18.54
N LEU A 132 -0.36 -9.59 -17.46
CA LEU A 132 0.95 -10.20 -17.30
C LEU A 132 1.19 -11.27 -18.38
N GLY A 133 0.19 -12.10 -18.66
CA GLY A 133 0.23 -13.09 -19.74
C GLY A 133 0.47 -12.41 -21.10
N ARG A 134 -0.24 -11.32 -21.38
CA ARG A 134 -0.05 -10.53 -22.59
C ARG A 134 1.36 -9.95 -22.68
N LEU A 135 1.85 -9.31 -21.62
CA LEU A 135 3.20 -8.73 -21.57
C LEU A 135 4.28 -9.80 -21.71
N SER A 136 4.09 -10.99 -21.14
CA SER A 136 5.03 -12.11 -21.29
C SER A 136 5.18 -12.59 -22.74
N ALA A 137 4.13 -12.42 -23.56
CA ALA A 137 4.17 -12.74 -24.99
C ALA A 137 4.73 -11.60 -25.85
N VAL A 138 4.86 -10.39 -25.30
CA VAL A 138 5.47 -9.24 -26.00
C VAL A 138 6.99 -9.38 -25.92
N GLY A 139 7.59 -9.83 -27.00
CA GLY A 139 9.04 -9.89 -27.17
C GLY A 139 9.48 -9.28 -28.50
N THR A 140 10.65 -8.64 -28.51
CA THR A 140 11.26 -8.12 -29.73
C THR A 140 12.06 -9.24 -30.41
N ARG A 141 11.67 -9.62 -31.64
CA ARG A 141 12.43 -10.59 -32.42
C ARG A 141 13.56 -9.88 -33.17
N ILE A 142 14.79 -10.25 -32.87
CA ILE A 142 16.00 -9.71 -33.51
C ILE A 142 16.47 -10.68 -34.61
N ARG A 143 16.81 -10.13 -35.79
CA ARG A 143 17.37 -10.94 -36.87
C ARG A 143 18.84 -11.30 -36.56
N PRO A 144 19.34 -12.47 -36.99
CA PRO A 144 20.73 -12.88 -36.71
C PRO A 144 21.78 -11.98 -37.38
N ASP A 145 21.39 -11.27 -38.45
CA ASP A 145 22.18 -10.30 -39.20
C ASP A 145 21.93 -8.85 -38.74
N ALA A 146 21.30 -8.65 -37.57
CA ALA A 146 21.06 -7.32 -37.02
C ALA A 146 22.37 -6.55 -36.83
N ARG A 147 22.35 -5.30 -37.31
CA ARG A 147 23.45 -4.36 -37.23
C ARG A 147 23.12 -3.24 -36.26
N CYS A 148 24.15 -2.74 -35.59
CA CYS A 148 24.03 -1.55 -34.76
C CYS A 148 23.59 -0.36 -35.62
N ALA A 149 22.57 0.37 -35.19
CA ALA A 149 22.03 1.50 -35.95
C ALA A 149 23.05 2.65 -36.13
N TYR A 150 24.00 2.81 -35.20
CA TYR A 150 25.01 3.87 -35.24
C TYR A 150 26.33 3.44 -35.87
N THR A 151 26.82 2.23 -35.57
CA THR A 151 28.15 1.78 -36.04
C THR A 151 28.09 0.90 -37.28
N GLY A 152 26.91 0.40 -37.68
CA GLY A 152 26.75 -0.54 -38.79
C GLY A 152 27.38 -1.93 -38.56
N ALA A 153 28.01 -2.15 -37.40
CA ALA A 153 28.66 -3.39 -37.03
C ALA A 153 27.65 -4.50 -36.72
N GLU A 154 28.00 -5.74 -37.06
CA GLU A 154 27.20 -6.91 -36.71
C GLU A 154 27.24 -7.13 -35.20
N VAL A 155 26.07 -7.04 -34.56
CA VAL A 155 25.93 -7.08 -33.10
C VAL A 155 26.51 -8.39 -32.52
N ARG A 156 26.32 -9.50 -33.24
CA ARG A 156 26.84 -10.83 -32.85
C ARG A 156 28.38 -10.88 -32.81
N ARG A 157 29.08 -10.10 -33.63
CA ARG A 157 30.55 -10.14 -33.70
C ARG A 157 31.24 -9.25 -32.66
N SER A 158 30.52 -8.28 -32.11
CA SER A 158 31.11 -7.24 -31.24
C SER A 158 31.54 -7.76 -29.86
N ASN A 159 31.12 -8.96 -29.45
CA ASN A 159 31.34 -9.53 -28.11
C ASN A 159 31.06 -8.51 -26.98
N GLU A 160 30.07 -7.67 -27.18
CA GLU A 160 29.65 -6.58 -26.31
C GLU A 160 28.14 -6.71 -26.10
N PRO A 161 27.60 -6.37 -24.90
CA PRO A 161 26.17 -6.25 -24.70
C PRO A 161 25.53 -5.25 -25.67
N PHE A 162 24.27 -5.52 -26.01
CA PHE A 162 23.50 -4.72 -26.94
C PHE A 162 22.07 -4.56 -26.43
N TYR A 163 21.44 -3.46 -26.82
CA TYR A 163 20.05 -3.13 -26.52
C TYR A 163 19.20 -3.28 -27.77
N ALA A 164 18.03 -3.86 -27.60
CA ALA A 164 17.03 -3.98 -28.66
C ALA A 164 15.76 -3.27 -28.22
N PHE A 165 15.41 -2.21 -28.96
CA PHE A 165 14.25 -1.40 -28.63
C PHE A 165 12.98 -1.93 -29.32
N PRO A 166 11.79 -1.70 -28.74
CA PRO A 166 10.52 -2.03 -29.38
C PRO A 166 10.30 -1.36 -30.75
N SER A 167 11.02 -0.26 -31.03
CA SER A 167 11.06 0.40 -32.34
C SER A 167 11.75 -0.45 -33.44
N GLY A 168 12.40 -1.55 -33.06
CA GLY A 168 13.09 -2.47 -33.97
C GLY A 168 14.58 -2.16 -34.17
N TYR A 169 15.07 -1.05 -33.62
CA TYR A 169 16.49 -0.71 -33.65
C TYR A 169 17.29 -1.50 -32.62
N VAL A 170 18.48 -1.93 -33.04
CA VAL A 170 19.46 -2.59 -32.17
C VAL A 170 20.69 -1.69 -32.09
N VAL A 171 21.18 -1.48 -30.87
CA VAL A 171 22.31 -0.57 -30.60
C VAL A 171 23.27 -1.25 -29.62
N LEU A 172 24.57 -1.17 -29.89
CA LEU A 172 25.61 -1.64 -28.96
C LEU A 172 25.64 -0.74 -27.72
N GLU A 173 26.01 -1.28 -26.56
CA GLU A 173 26.08 -0.51 -25.31
C GLU A 173 26.98 0.73 -25.43
N SER A 174 28.19 0.58 -25.95
CA SER A 174 29.14 1.69 -26.17
C SER A 174 28.58 2.80 -27.07
N ALA A 175 27.94 2.40 -28.17
CA ALA A 175 27.30 3.34 -29.08
C ALA A 175 26.13 4.06 -28.40
N LEU A 176 25.28 3.32 -27.68
CA LEU A 176 24.14 3.89 -26.96
C LEU A 176 24.59 4.93 -25.94
N ARG A 177 25.62 4.61 -25.16
CA ARG A 177 26.18 5.53 -24.15
C ARG A 177 26.68 6.82 -24.79
N ARG A 178 27.45 6.74 -25.87
CA ARG A 178 27.99 7.92 -26.57
C ARG A 178 26.90 8.86 -27.04
N GLU A 179 25.80 8.31 -27.55
CA GLU A 179 24.70 9.10 -28.08
C GLU A 179 23.77 9.65 -26.98
N VAL A 180 23.60 8.95 -25.86
CA VAL A 180 22.65 9.34 -24.80
C VAL A 180 23.28 10.29 -23.77
N VAL A 181 24.55 10.10 -23.41
CA VAL A 181 25.25 10.92 -22.39
C VAL A 181 25.15 12.43 -22.63
N PRO A 182 25.27 12.96 -23.86
CA PRO A 182 25.16 14.40 -24.14
C PRO A 182 23.78 15.02 -23.91
N TYR A 183 22.74 14.20 -23.75
CA TYR A 183 21.35 14.63 -23.55
C TYR A 183 20.84 14.34 -22.12
N LEU A 184 21.66 13.69 -21.29
CA LEU A 184 21.35 13.46 -19.88
C LEU A 184 21.59 14.72 -19.04
N ASN A 185 20.82 14.88 -17.96
CA ASN A 185 21.07 15.93 -16.98
C ASN A 185 22.42 15.71 -16.26
N GLU A 186 23.07 16.77 -15.76
CA GLU A 186 24.36 16.66 -15.06
C GLU A 186 24.37 15.62 -13.93
N ARG A 187 23.27 15.53 -13.17
CA ARG A 187 23.12 14.53 -12.11
C ARG A 187 23.07 13.10 -12.66
N GLN A 188 22.40 12.90 -13.78
CA GLN A 188 22.29 11.59 -14.43
C GLN A 188 23.61 11.19 -15.08
N ALA A 189 24.28 12.11 -15.78
CA ALA A 189 25.59 11.87 -16.38
C ALA A 189 26.65 11.49 -15.32
N ARG A 190 26.72 12.22 -14.20
CA ARG A 190 27.57 11.85 -13.06
C ARG A 190 27.22 10.49 -12.46
N ARG A 191 25.92 10.14 -12.43
CA ARG A 191 25.48 8.85 -11.90
C ARG A 191 25.88 7.70 -12.82
N VAL A 192 25.75 7.86 -14.14
CA VAL A 192 26.22 6.89 -15.14
C VAL A 192 27.71 6.63 -14.94
N GLU A 193 28.55 7.68 -14.90
CA GLU A 193 30.00 7.53 -14.68
C GLU A 193 30.33 6.83 -13.35
N ALA A 194 29.60 7.17 -12.27
CA ALA A 194 29.79 6.53 -10.97
C ALA A 194 29.44 5.03 -10.99
N VAL A 195 28.29 4.68 -11.57
CA VAL A 195 27.82 3.29 -11.68
C VAL A 195 28.77 2.47 -12.56
N GLU A 196 29.23 3.01 -13.68
CA GLU A 196 30.23 2.37 -14.53
C GLU A 196 31.55 2.12 -13.78
N GLY A 197 32.02 3.11 -13.03
CA GLY A 197 33.21 2.98 -12.20
C GLY A 197 33.06 1.89 -11.14
N GLU A 198 31.87 1.75 -10.54
CA GLU A 198 31.56 0.73 -9.54
C GLU A 198 31.50 -0.67 -10.16
N ILE A 199 30.82 -0.84 -11.30
CA ILE A 199 30.80 -2.11 -12.06
C ILE A 199 32.22 -2.53 -12.45
N ALA A 200 33.05 -1.59 -12.94
CA ALA A 200 34.42 -1.89 -13.32
C ALA A 200 35.29 -2.31 -12.11
N ARG A 201 35.08 -1.69 -10.94
CA ARG A 201 35.75 -2.09 -9.69
C ARG A 201 35.33 -3.49 -9.26
N MET A 202 34.02 -3.75 -9.20
CA MET A 202 33.46 -5.07 -8.84
C MET A 202 33.99 -6.17 -9.78
N ARG A 203 34.01 -5.94 -11.09
CA ARG A 203 34.56 -6.89 -12.08
C ARG A 203 36.06 -7.18 -11.87
N LYS A 204 36.86 -6.20 -11.44
CA LYS A 204 38.28 -6.41 -11.09
C LYS A 204 38.45 -7.23 -9.81
N LEU A 205 37.62 -6.97 -8.81
CA LEU A 205 37.57 -7.73 -7.56
C LEU A 205 37.22 -9.22 -7.80
N ARG A 206 36.35 -9.51 -8.79
CA ARG A 206 36.00 -10.89 -9.21
C ARG A 206 37.17 -11.72 -9.72
N SER A 207 38.23 -11.12 -10.29
CA SER A 207 39.41 -11.85 -10.77
C SER A 207 40.46 -12.17 -9.69
N GLY A 208 40.21 -11.82 -8.43
CA GLY A 208 41.15 -12.11 -7.33
C GLY A 208 41.16 -13.60 -6.93
N PRO A 209 42.33 -14.23 -6.71
CA PRO A 209 42.41 -15.62 -6.27
C PRO A 209 41.95 -15.78 -4.81
N GLY A 210 41.14 -16.82 -4.52
CA GLY A 210 40.82 -17.26 -3.16
C GLY A 210 39.46 -16.85 -2.57
N ARG A 211 38.48 -16.47 -3.41
CA ARG A 211 37.14 -16.02 -2.94
C ARG A 211 36.19 -17.16 -2.57
N ASN A 212 35.37 -16.89 -1.55
CA ASN A 212 34.30 -17.80 -1.13
C ASN A 212 33.14 -17.75 -2.15
N PRO A 213 32.52 -18.90 -2.50
CA PRO A 213 31.29 -18.96 -3.29
C PRO A 213 30.19 -17.98 -2.87
N TYR A 214 30.03 -17.72 -1.57
CA TYR A 214 29.02 -16.79 -1.06
C TYR A 214 29.31 -15.32 -1.42
N GLU A 215 30.57 -14.89 -1.30
CA GLU A 215 30.99 -13.53 -1.65
C GLU A 215 30.90 -13.28 -3.15
N THR A 216 31.20 -14.31 -3.95
CA THR A 216 31.07 -14.23 -5.42
C THR A 216 29.61 -14.08 -5.83
N ALA A 217 28.69 -14.84 -5.22
CA ALA A 217 27.25 -14.73 -5.49
C ALA A 217 26.68 -13.36 -5.09
N LYS A 218 27.16 -12.79 -3.98
CA LYS A 218 26.77 -11.44 -3.56
C LYS A 218 27.25 -10.38 -4.54
N ASP A 219 28.53 -10.43 -4.93
CA ASP A 219 29.09 -9.48 -5.89
C ASP A 219 28.38 -9.59 -7.26
N ASP A 220 27.98 -10.79 -7.67
CA ASP A 220 27.22 -11.00 -8.91
C ASP A 220 25.84 -10.34 -8.83
N PHE A 221 25.14 -10.47 -7.70
CA PHE A 221 23.85 -9.80 -7.45
C PHE A 221 23.99 -8.27 -7.43
N ASP A 222 25.04 -7.75 -6.78
CA ASP A 222 25.29 -6.32 -6.71
C ASP A 222 25.66 -5.75 -8.11
N VAL A 223 26.41 -6.50 -8.92
CA VAL A 223 26.72 -6.13 -10.31
C VAL A 223 25.45 -6.13 -11.17
N GLU A 224 24.56 -7.11 -11.00
CA GLU A 224 23.28 -7.17 -11.73
C GLU A 224 22.37 -5.98 -11.38
N ASN A 225 22.31 -5.60 -10.10
CA ASN A 225 21.56 -4.40 -9.67
C ASN A 225 22.14 -3.12 -10.28
N LEU A 226 23.47 -2.96 -10.28
CA LEU A 226 24.13 -1.80 -10.89
C LEU A 226 23.93 -1.76 -12.41
N GLN A 227 23.93 -2.92 -13.07
CA GLN A 227 23.60 -3.02 -14.50
C GLN A 227 22.15 -2.62 -14.76
N THR A 228 21.20 -3.06 -13.93
CA THR A 228 19.79 -2.68 -14.05
C THR A 228 19.59 -1.18 -13.86
N GLU A 229 20.31 -0.56 -12.91
CA GLU A 229 20.30 0.89 -12.73
C GLU A 229 20.87 1.62 -13.95
N LEU A 230 21.99 1.13 -14.49
CA LEU A 230 22.60 1.69 -15.69
C LEU A 230 21.64 1.61 -16.89
N ASP A 231 21.01 0.45 -17.10
CA ASP A 231 20.02 0.22 -18.16
C ASP A 231 18.85 1.20 -18.06
N GLY A 232 18.37 1.46 -16.84
CA GLY A 232 17.33 2.46 -16.59
C GLY A 232 17.75 3.90 -16.90
N LEU A 233 19.04 4.20 -16.97
CA LEU A 233 19.56 5.52 -17.32
C LEU A 233 19.87 5.67 -18.81
N ILE A 234 20.48 4.66 -19.44
CA ILE A 234 20.95 4.74 -20.84
C ILE A 234 19.96 4.17 -21.85
N ALA A 235 19.11 3.23 -21.45
CA ALA A 235 18.17 2.52 -22.32
C ALA A 235 16.70 2.82 -22.00
N ALA A 236 16.43 3.90 -21.25
CA ALA A 236 15.07 4.35 -20.93
C ALA A 236 14.25 4.64 -22.20
N GLU A 237 14.89 5.18 -23.24
CA GLU A 237 14.27 5.54 -24.51
C GLU A 237 15.17 5.16 -25.67
N CYS A 238 14.56 4.87 -26.84
CA CYS A 238 15.33 4.64 -28.06
C CYS A 238 15.84 5.98 -28.60
N PRO A 239 17.16 6.20 -28.76
CA PRO A 239 17.67 7.51 -29.12
C PRO A 239 17.26 7.99 -30.53
N LEU A 240 16.84 7.07 -31.41
CA LEU A 240 16.38 7.35 -32.77
C LEU A 240 14.88 7.67 -32.87
N THR A 241 14.09 7.38 -31.84
CA THR A 241 12.62 7.52 -31.87
C THR A 241 12.04 8.20 -30.63
N GLY A 242 12.86 8.48 -29.62
CA GLY A 242 12.48 9.13 -28.37
C GLY A 242 12.87 10.60 -28.30
N SER A 243 12.91 11.12 -27.08
CA SER A 243 13.19 12.53 -26.80
C SER A 243 14.57 12.99 -27.27
N VAL A 244 15.58 12.10 -27.26
CA VAL A 244 16.93 12.37 -27.75
C VAL A 244 16.91 12.77 -29.23
N MET A 245 16.10 12.11 -30.06
CA MET A 245 15.95 12.47 -31.48
C MET A 245 15.27 13.84 -31.66
N VAL A 246 14.38 14.22 -30.75
CA VAL A 246 13.72 15.53 -30.82
C VAL A 246 14.70 16.63 -30.46
N GLN A 247 15.48 16.43 -29.39
CA GLN A 247 16.48 17.40 -28.92
C GLN A 247 17.66 17.54 -29.88
N SER A 248 17.96 16.52 -30.69
CA SER A 248 19.00 16.61 -31.71
C SER A 248 18.61 17.50 -32.90
N ILE A 249 17.31 17.74 -33.14
CA ILE A 249 16.82 18.65 -34.19
C ILE A 249 17.14 20.11 -33.85
N ASP A 250 17.09 20.47 -32.56
CA ASP A 250 17.40 21.83 -32.10
C ASP A 250 18.90 22.14 -32.12
N ARG A 251 19.76 21.11 -32.17
CA ARG A 251 21.18 21.29 -32.44
C ARG A 251 21.33 21.45 -33.95
N GLY A 252 21.68 22.66 -34.38
CA GLY A 252 21.98 22.92 -35.79
C GLY A 252 22.98 21.88 -36.31
N PHE A 253 22.83 21.46 -37.57
CA PHE A 253 23.84 20.66 -38.26
C PHE A 253 25.16 21.44 -38.19
N SER A 254 26.05 21.06 -37.30
CA SER A 254 27.41 21.59 -37.29
C SER A 254 28.08 21.07 -38.55
N ASP A 255 28.32 21.96 -39.51
CA ASP A 255 29.16 21.75 -40.69
C ASP A 255 30.63 21.55 -40.24
N ASP A 256 30.93 20.40 -39.61
CA ASP A 256 32.30 19.98 -39.27
C ASP A 256 32.66 18.68 -40.02
N ASP A 257 32.17 18.52 -41.26
CA ASP A 257 32.61 17.49 -42.22
C ASP A 257 33.37 18.09 -43.42
N ASP A 258 33.81 19.34 -43.33
CA ASP A 258 34.76 19.97 -44.26
C ASP A 258 35.97 20.48 -43.48
N ASP A 259 36.90 19.59 -43.11
CA ASP A 259 38.36 19.83 -43.00
C ASP A 259 39.09 18.63 -42.34
N GLU A 260 39.33 17.55 -43.11
CA GLU A 260 40.64 16.83 -43.25
C GLU A 260 40.56 15.60 -44.18
#